data_AF-A0A2W4TAB4-F1
#
_entry.id   AF-A0A2W4TAB4-F1
#
_cell.length_a   1.000
_cell.length_b   1.000
_cell.length_c   1.000
_cell.angle_alpha   90.00
_cell.angle_beta   90.00
_cell.angle_gamma   90.00
#
_symmetry.space_group_name_H-M   'P 1'
#
loop_
_entity.id
_entity.type
_entity.pdbx_description
1 polymer ?
#
loop_
_entity_poly.entity_id
_entity_poly.type
_entity_poly.pdbx_seq_one_letter_code
_entity_poly.pdbx_strand_id
1 'polypeptide(L)'
;MALPERAQLGLARLPNSDDQECLMLKRRRGRILHAASAAMMAMASAPAAFAQDPLAIELNAAEPIGGKCRLTFVTKNPASSAVESLKADTALFGADGVIKRRLVIEFGPLKAQKTSLRAFDFDESCDSLGSLLINDVIACQPGSLGDCLSRLELSSRTSIKLFK
;
A
#
# COMPACT_ATOMS: atom_id res chain seq x y z
N MET A 1 -66.17 -16.83 13.27
CA MET A 1 -65.71 -15.42 13.27
C MET A 1 -64.72 -15.29 12.13
N ALA A 2 -65.17 -14.90 10.94
CA ALA A 2 -65.38 -13.51 10.50
C ALA A 2 -64.04 -12.78 10.23
N LEU A 3 -63.76 -12.65 8.92
CA LEU A 3 -62.86 -11.70 8.22
C LEU A 3 -63.12 -10.22 8.63
N PRO A 4 -62.24 -9.22 8.37
CA PRO A 4 -61.68 -8.84 7.04
C PRO A 4 -60.17 -8.48 7.04
N GLU A 5 -59.40 -8.46 5.96
CA GLU A 5 -59.49 -7.93 4.57
C GLU A 5 -58.83 -6.53 4.39
N ARG A 6 -57.91 -6.45 3.40
CA ARG A 6 -57.30 -5.26 2.73
C ARG A 6 -56.29 -4.43 3.54
N ALA A 7 -55.19 -3.91 2.97
CA ALA A 7 -55.06 -3.31 1.64
C ALA A 7 -53.68 -3.48 1.01
N GLN A 8 -53.69 -3.72 -0.30
CA GLN A 8 -52.57 -3.58 -1.23
C GLN A 8 -52.34 -2.08 -1.49
N LEU A 9 -51.14 -1.58 -1.23
CA LEU A 9 -50.72 -0.26 -1.72
C LEU A 9 -50.25 -0.41 -3.17
N GLY A 10 -50.95 0.28 -4.06
CA GLY A 10 -50.73 0.28 -5.50
C GLY A 10 -49.36 0.83 -5.90
N LEU A 11 -48.74 0.17 -6.87
CA LEU A 11 -47.63 0.72 -7.64
C LEU A 11 -48.10 1.98 -8.38
N ALA A 12 -47.46 3.10 -8.07
CA ALA A 12 -47.60 4.32 -8.86
C ALA A 12 -46.95 4.11 -10.24
N ARG A 13 -47.75 4.32 -11.29
CA ARG A 13 -47.35 4.27 -12.70
C ARG A 13 -46.53 5.53 -13.01
N LEU A 14 -45.28 5.36 -13.43
CA LEU A 14 -44.46 6.47 -13.93
C LEU A 14 -44.95 6.91 -15.32
N PRO A 15 -45.05 8.22 -15.62
CA PRO A 15 -45.43 8.72 -16.93
C PRO A 15 -44.31 8.52 -17.98
N ASN A 16 -44.72 8.27 -19.22
CA ASN A 16 -43.87 7.87 -20.34
C ASN A 16 -43.13 9.07 -20.97
N SER A 17 -41.93 8.84 -21.51
CA SER A 17 -40.94 9.85 -21.93
C SER A 17 -41.21 10.54 -23.28
N ASP A 18 -42.35 10.28 -23.92
CA ASP A 18 -42.59 10.67 -25.32
C ASP A 18 -43.39 11.99 -25.50
N ASP A 19 -43.93 12.58 -24.43
CA ASP A 19 -44.82 13.75 -24.52
C ASP A 19 -44.16 15.12 -24.31
N GLN A 20 -42.83 15.19 -24.07
CA GLN A 20 -42.16 16.46 -23.72
C GLN A 20 -41.51 17.21 -24.90
N GLU A 21 -41.36 16.64 -26.09
CA GLU A 21 -40.62 17.31 -27.19
C GLU A 21 -41.44 18.29 -28.04
N CYS A 22 -42.77 18.32 -27.97
CA CYS A 22 -43.56 19.09 -28.94
C CYS A 22 -44.01 20.50 -28.49
N LEU A 23 -43.69 20.91 -27.25
CA LEU A 23 -44.29 22.12 -26.64
C LEU A 23 -43.31 23.24 -26.26
N MET A 24 -42.15 23.37 -26.92
CA MET A 24 -41.24 24.51 -26.67
C MET A 24 -40.66 25.17 -27.92
N LEU A 25 -41.31 25.01 -29.09
CA LEU A 25 -40.85 25.64 -30.34
C LEU A 25 -41.84 26.65 -30.93
N LYS A 26 -42.32 27.60 -30.12
CA LYS A 26 -43.05 28.78 -30.65
C LYS A 26 -43.13 29.91 -29.61
N ARG A 27 -42.15 30.83 -29.64
CA ARG A 27 -42.42 32.29 -29.64
C ARG A 27 -41.14 33.15 -29.62
N ARG A 28 -41.08 33.98 -30.65
CA ARG A 28 -40.65 35.40 -30.66
C ARG A 28 -39.15 35.70 -30.74
N ARG A 29 -38.77 35.99 -31.98
CA ARG A 29 -37.76 36.98 -32.39
C ARG A 29 -37.82 38.25 -31.54
N GLY A 30 -36.68 38.68 -31.00
CA GLY A 30 -36.58 40.01 -30.39
C GLY A 30 -35.31 40.23 -29.56
N ARG A 31 -34.31 40.84 -30.21
CA ARG A 31 -33.25 41.71 -29.65
C ARG A 31 -32.14 41.06 -28.80
N ILE A 32 -30.94 41.30 -29.32
CA ILE A 32 -29.61 41.09 -28.74
C ILE A 32 -29.51 41.82 -27.39
N LEU A 33 -29.11 41.10 -26.36
CA LEU A 33 -28.48 41.68 -25.17
C LEU A 33 -27.36 40.73 -24.73
N HIS A 34 -26.15 41.27 -24.63
CA HIS A 34 -24.96 40.55 -24.20
C HIS A 34 -25.14 39.97 -22.80
N ALA A 35 -24.99 38.65 -22.67
CA ALA A 35 -24.73 37.99 -21.40
C ALA A 35 -23.48 37.14 -21.56
N ALA A 36 -22.35 37.69 -21.11
CA ALA A 36 -21.11 36.97 -20.95
C ALA A 36 -21.31 35.91 -19.84
N SER A 37 -21.61 34.67 -20.22
CA SER A 37 -21.57 33.55 -19.28
C SER A 37 -20.12 33.15 -19.06
N ALA A 38 -19.59 33.55 -17.90
CA ALA A 38 -18.29 33.13 -17.39
C ALA A 38 -18.24 31.59 -17.31
N ALA A 39 -17.30 30.99 -18.04
CA ALA A 39 -16.95 29.59 -17.88
C ALA A 39 -16.28 29.40 -16.51
N MET A 40 -17.03 28.86 -15.55
CA MET A 40 -16.51 28.50 -14.24
C MET A 40 -15.66 27.23 -14.39
N MET A 41 -14.36 27.41 -14.54
CA MET A 41 -13.40 26.31 -14.63
C MET A 41 -13.21 25.73 -13.23
N ALA A 42 -13.87 24.59 -12.96
CA ALA A 42 -13.67 23.83 -11.73
C ALA A 42 -12.23 23.28 -11.70
N MET A 43 -11.35 23.93 -10.94
CA MET A 43 -10.05 23.36 -10.61
C MET A 43 -10.26 22.18 -9.67
N ALA A 44 -10.15 20.97 -10.20
CA ALA A 44 -10.06 19.76 -9.40
C ALA A 44 -8.69 19.74 -8.69
N SER A 45 -8.68 20.06 -7.40
CA SER A 45 -7.50 19.88 -6.55
C SER A 45 -7.27 18.39 -6.33
N ALA A 46 -6.34 17.79 -7.09
CA ALA A 46 -5.87 16.45 -6.77
C ALA A 46 -5.10 16.49 -5.43
N PRO A 47 -5.33 15.55 -4.49
CA PRO A 47 -4.53 15.49 -3.27
C PRO A 47 -3.08 15.21 -3.63
N ALA A 48 -2.16 16.05 -3.13
CA ALA A 48 -0.73 15.80 -3.23
C ALA A 48 -0.40 14.59 -2.34
N ALA A 49 -0.04 13.46 -2.96
CA ALA A 49 0.56 12.35 -2.24
C ALA A 49 1.97 12.79 -1.80
N PHE A 50 2.15 13.03 -0.50
CA PHE A 50 3.48 13.25 0.06
C PHE A 50 4.24 11.91 0.00
N ALA A 51 5.26 11.84 -0.85
CA ALA A 51 6.17 10.70 -0.87
C ALA A 51 6.83 10.58 0.51
N GLN A 52 6.64 9.44 1.18
CA GLN A 52 7.29 9.20 2.47
C GLN A 52 8.74 8.78 2.27
N ASP A 53 9.61 9.24 3.17
CA ASP A 53 11.04 8.91 3.16
C ASP A 53 11.25 7.38 3.16
N PRO A 54 11.98 6.83 2.17
CA PRO A 54 12.17 5.39 2.05
C PRO A 54 13.01 4.82 3.19
N LEU A 55 12.66 3.63 3.64
CA LEU A 55 13.43 2.87 4.63
C LEU A 55 14.19 1.77 3.89
N ALA A 56 15.51 1.93 3.75
CA ALA A 56 16.30 0.95 3.01
C ALA A 56 16.69 -0.23 3.92
N ILE A 57 16.56 -1.45 3.39
CA ILE A 57 17.08 -2.69 3.98
C ILE A 57 17.89 -3.41 2.91
N GLU A 58 19.19 -3.49 3.10
CA GLU A 58 20.13 -4.20 2.23
C GLU A 58 20.58 -5.49 2.91
N LEU A 59 20.42 -6.64 2.25
CA LEU A 59 21.15 -7.85 2.61
C LEU A 59 22.60 -7.70 2.15
N ASN A 60 23.50 -7.39 3.07
CA ASN A 60 24.87 -6.99 2.77
C ASN A 60 25.83 -8.18 2.71
N ALA A 61 25.69 -9.15 3.61
CA ALA A 61 26.54 -10.34 3.66
C ALA A 61 25.78 -11.59 4.11
N ALA A 62 26.26 -12.75 3.68
CA ALA A 62 25.82 -14.07 4.10
C ALA A 62 27.05 -14.92 4.40
N GLU A 63 27.21 -15.36 5.66
CA GLU A 63 28.42 -16.02 6.14
C GLU A 63 28.08 -17.35 6.82
N PRO A 64 28.73 -18.46 6.44
CA PRO A 64 28.53 -19.74 7.11
C PRO A 64 29.14 -19.71 8.51
N ILE A 65 28.36 -20.16 9.50
CA ILE A 65 28.79 -20.20 10.91
C ILE A 65 28.34 -21.52 11.56
N GLY A 66 29.23 -22.51 11.64
CA GLY A 66 28.92 -23.78 12.34
C GLY A 66 27.71 -24.53 11.76
N GLY A 67 27.58 -24.57 10.43
CA GLY A 67 26.45 -25.19 9.72
C GLY A 67 25.20 -24.31 9.57
N LYS A 68 25.18 -23.16 10.24
CA LYS A 68 24.15 -22.12 10.14
C LYS A 68 24.54 -21.04 9.14
N CYS A 69 23.61 -20.13 8.86
CA CYS A 69 23.86 -18.95 8.05
C CYS A 69 23.68 -17.67 8.87
N ARG A 70 24.72 -16.84 8.93
CA ARG A 70 24.62 -15.48 9.45
C ARG A 70 24.33 -14.54 8.29
N LEU A 71 23.17 -13.90 8.33
CA LEU A 71 22.82 -12.84 7.38
C LEU A 71 23.01 -11.48 8.05
N THR A 72 23.79 -10.62 7.40
CA THR A 72 24.06 -9.25 7.85
C THR A 72 23.28 -8.28 6.99
N PHE A 73 22.48 -7.45 7.64
CA PHE A 73 21.65 -6.43 7.02
C PHE A 73 22.15 -5.04 7.37
N VAL A 74 22.13 -4.16 6.38
CA VAL A 74 22.32 -2.72 6.54
C VAL A 74 20.97 -2.05 6.37
N THR A 75 20.62 -1.21 7.34
CA THR A 75 19.36 -0.45 7.35
C THR A 75 19.66 1.03 7.32
N LYS A 76 18.87 1.82 6.59
CA LYS A 76 18.99 3.28 6.54
C LYS A 76 17.64 3.92 6.77
N ASN A 77 17.59 4.79 7.77
CA ASN A 77 16.45 5.68 8.00
C ASN A 77 16.89 7.13 7.69
N PRO A 78 16.52 7.68 6.52
CA PRO A 78 16.86 9.05 6.16
C PRO A 78 15.95 10.09 6.84
N ALA A 79 14.81 9.67 7.42
CA ALA A 79 13.88 10.57 8.06
C ALA A 79 14.47 11.20 9.35
N SER A 80 13.97 12.38 9.70
CA SER A 80 14.28 13.06 10.96
C SER A 80 13.66 12.40 12.19
N SER A 81 12.66 11.53 12.01
CA SER A 81 12.05 10.72 13.05
C SER A 81 12.69 9.33 13.15
N ALA A 82 12.89 8.84 14.38
CA ALA A 82 13.26 7.43 14.59
C ALA A 82 12.08 6.50 14.34
N VAL A 83 12.38 5.25 13.98
CA VAL A 83 11.43 4.13 13.96
C VAL A 83 11.80 3.20 15.11
N GLU A 84 10.94 3.07 16.11
CA GLU A 84 11.26 2.33 17.35
C GLU A 84 11.25 0.82 17.16
N SER A 85 10.37 0.32 16.29
CA SER A 85 10.26 -1.09 15.91
C SER A 85 9.95 -1.18 14.42
N LEU A 86 10.60 -2.11 13.73
CA LEU A 86 10.32 -2.49 12.35
C LEU A 86 10.38 -4.02 12.28
N LYS A 87 9.23 -4.67 12.46
CA LYS A 87 9.09 -6.13 12.41
C LYS A 87 8.58 -6.57 11.06
N ALA A 88 9.41 -7.27 10.30
CA ALA A 88 9.06 -7.81 9.01
C ALA A 88 8.70 -9.30 9.12
N ASP A 89 7.51 -9.66 8.65
CA ASP A 89 7.16 -11.05 8.40
C ASP A 89 7.87 -11.52 7.13
N THR A 90 8.78 -12.47 7.31
CA THR A 90 9.77 -12.86 6.31
C THR A 90 9.67 -14.34 6.01
N ALA A 91 9.53 -14.70 4.73
CA ALA A 91 9.64 -16.06 4.24
C ALA A 91 11.04 -16.30 3.65
N LEU A 92 11.67 -17.39 4.06
CA LEU A 92 12.94 -17.88 3.55
C LEU A 92 12.65 -18.95 2.52
N PHE A 93 13.15 -18.76 1.31
CA PHE A 93 13.07 -19.72 0.22
C PHE A 93 14.42 -20.38 0.03
N GLY A 94 14.40 -21.69 -0.22
CA GLY A 94 15.56 -22.44 -0.63
C GLY A 94 16.06 -22.02 -2.02
N ALA A 95 17.25 -22.50 -2.39
CA ALA A 95 17.79 -22.34 -3.74
C ALA A 95 16.90 -22.98 -4.83
N ASP A 96 16.05 -23.94 -4.43
CA ASP A 96 15.01 -24.57 -5.25
C ASP A 96 13.72 -23.73 -5.39
N GLY A 97 13.63 -22.60 -4.69
CA GLY A 97 12.44 -21.75 -4.68
C GLY A 97 11.31 -22.26 -3.78
N VAL A 98 11.55 -23.25 -2.92
CA VAL A 98 10.56 -23.76 -1.96
C VAL A 98 10.71 -23.06 -0.61
N ILE A 99 9.61 -22.71 0.04
CA ILE A 99 9.64 -22.09 1.38
C ILE A 99 10.26 -23.09 2.37
N LYS A 100 11.35 -22.67 3.01
CA LYS A 100 11.99 -23.41 4.11
C LYS A 100 11.43 -23.02 5.46
N ARG A 101 11.21 -21.72 5.66
CA ARG A 101 10.79 -21.16 6.95
C ARG A 101 10.07 -19.84 6.77
N ARG A 102 9.16 -19.52 7.68
CA ARG A 102 8.57 -18.19 7.85
C ARG A 102 8.82 -17.73 9.28
N LEU A 103 9.27 -16.49 9.45
CA LEU A 103 9.58 -15.92 10.76
C LEU A 103 9.45 -14.39 10.73
N VAL A 104 9.51 -13.78 11.91
CA VAL A 104 9.53 -12.33 12.06
C VAL A 104 10.96 -11.87 12.36
N ILE A 105 11.47 -10.91 11.59
CA ILE A 105 12.76 -10.26 11.83
C ILE A 105 12.50 -8.84 12.36
N GLU A 106 13.13 -8.47 13.48
CA GLU A 106 13.09 -7.12 14.03
C GLU A 106 14.32 -6.31 13.58
N PHE A 107 14.12 -5.41 12.62
CA PHE A 107 15.16 -4.53 12.09
C PHE A 107 15.34 -3.24 12.92
N GLY A 108 14.34 -2.86 13.71
CA GLY A 108 14.34 -1.70 14.59
C GLY A 108 15.05 -1.93 15.93
N PRO A 109 15.34 -0.86 16.68
CA PRO A 109 15.10 0.54 16.31
C PRO A 109 15.98 1.04 15.17
N LEU A 110 15.43 1.89 14.30
CA LEU A 110 16.12 2.66 13.28
C LEU A 110 16.20 4.13 13.71
N LYS A 111 17.38 4.57 14.15
CA LYS A 111 17.60 5.95 14.58
C LYS A 111 17.40 6.92 13.41
N ALA A 112 16.90 8.12 13.71
CA ALA A 112 16.75 9.20 12.74
C ALA A 112 18.08 9.49 12.03
N GLN A 113 18.02 9.73 10.72
CA GLN A 113 19.15 10.11 9.86
C GLN A 113 20.38 9.20 10.04
N LYS A 114 20.17 7.91 10.23
CA LYS A 114 21.25 6.97 10.56
C LYS A 114 21.19 5.69 9.74
N THR A 115 22.39 5.22 9.40
CA THR A 115 22.64 3.86 8.91
C THR A 115 22.99 2.96 10.09
N SER A 116 22.36 1.79 10.16
CA SER A 116 22.60 0.78 11.20
C SER A 116 22.85 -0.58 10.57
N LEU A 117 23.64 -1.42 11.23
CA LEU A 117 23.94 -2.79 10.79
C LEU A 117 23.46 -3.79 11.86
N ARG A 118 22.88 -4.91 11.41
CA ARG A 118 22.41 -6.02 12.27
C ARG A 118 22.72 -7.34 11.60
N ALA A 119 23.08 -8.34 12.40
CA ALA A 119 23.28 -9.71 11.93
C ALA A 119 22.30 -10.65 12.64
N PHE A 120 21.78 -11.63 11.90
CA PHE A 120 20.87 -12.65 12.41
C PHE A 120 21.36 -14.03 11.98
N ASP A 121 21.26 -15.00 12.89
CA ASP A 121 21.65 -16.38 12.64
C ASP A 121 20.43 -17.22 12.31
N PHE A 122 20.52 -17.95 11.20
CA PHE A 122 19.50 -18.84 10.67
C PHE A 122 20.01 -20.27 10.73
N ASP A 123 19.14 -21.23 11.04
CA ASP A 123 19.54 -22.64 11.20
C ASP A 123 19.90 -23.31 9.86
N GLU A 124 19.47 -22.72 8.75
CA GLU A 124 19.77 -23.11 7.39
C GLU A 124 21.22 -22.79 7.01
N SER A 125 21.86 -23.62 6.19
CA SER A 125 23.16 -23.26 5.60
C SER A 125 22.98 -22.18 4.53
N CYS A 126 23.97 -21.28 4.38
CA CYS A 126 23.90 -20.17 3.43
C CYS A 126 23.71 -20.64 1.98
N ASP A 127 24.39 -21.70 1.57
CA ASP A 127 24.28 -22.27 0.22
C ASP A 127 22.88 -22.82 -0.08
N SER A 128 22.11 -23.12 0.96
CA SER A 128 20.77 -23.68 0.81
C SER A 128 19.68 -22.60 0.68
N LEU A 129 20.00 -21.33 0.91
CA LEU A 129 19.09 -20.20 0.82
C LEU A 129 19.16 -19.57 -0.57
N GLY A 130 18.01 -19.36 -1.21
CA GLY A 130 17.91 -18.70 -2.51
C GLY A 130 17.41 -17.27 -2.41
N SER A 131 16.42 -17.03 -1.55
CA SER A 131 15.85 -15.70 -1.39
C SER A 131 15.08 -15.51 -0.09
N LEU A 132 14.95 -14.24 0.32
CA LEU A 132 14.11 -13.78 1.42
C LEU A 132 13.02 -12.88 0.84
N LEU A 133 11.77 -13.18 1.19
CA LEU A 133 10.60 -12.36 0.90
C LEU A 133 10.15 -11.67 2.19
N ILE A 134 10.10 -10.34 2.20
CA ILE A 134 9.35 -9.59 3.21
C ILE A 134 7.89 -9.58 2.76
N ASN A 135 7.10 -10.47 3.36
CA ASN A 135 5.69 -10.65 3.02
C ASN A 135 4.81 -9.54 3.61
N ASP A 136 5.12 -9.08 4.83
CA ASP A 136 4.37 -8.02 5.49
C ASP A 136 5.23 -7.30 6.56
N VAL A 137 4.73 -6.17 7.09
CA VAL A 137 5.29 -5.46 8.25
C VAL A 137 4.29 -5.51 9.40
N ILE A 138 4.60 -6.28 10.43
CA ILE A 138 3.69 -6.48 11.57
C ILE A 138 3.77 -5.36 12.62
N ALA A 139 4.87 -4.60 12.65
CA ALA A 139 5.05 -3.47 13.55
C ALA A 139 5.94 -2.41 12.90
N CYS A 140 5.50 -1.14 12.94
CA CYS A 140 6.27 0.01 12.50
C CYS A 140 5.89 1.28 13.27
N GLN A 141 6.57 1.61 14.37
CA GLN A 141 6.21 2.72 15.26
C GLN A 141 7.23 3.86 15.20
N PRO A 142 6.83 5.14 15.33
CA PRO A 142 5.53 5.64 15.81
C PRO A 142 4.46 5.88 14.70
N GLY A 143 4.68 5.42 13.46
CA GLY A 143 3.74 5.57 12.34
C GLY A 143 2.61 4.53 12.32
N SER A 144 1.59 4.74 11.48
CA SER A 144 0.55 3.72 11.24
C SER A 144 1.12 2.52 10.48
N LEU A 145 0.66 1.32 10.81
CA LEU A 145 1.12 0.04 10.22
C LEU A 145 1.01 -0.01 8.68
N GLY A 146 0.15 0.82 8.08
CA GLY A 146 -0.14 0.81 6.65
C GLY A 146 0.93 1.41 5.73
N ASP A 147 1.91 2.15 6.26
CA ASP A 147 2.87 2.88 5.40
C ASP A 147 4.24 2.21 5.25
N CYS A 148 4.70 1.44 6.23
CA CYS A 148 6.11 1.03 6.24
C CYS A 148 6.47 0.01 5.17
N LEU A 149 5.60 -0.97 4.88
CA LEU A 149 5.84 -1.93 3.81
C LEU A 149 6.00 -1.21 2.46
N SER A 150 5.18 -0.18 2.18
CA SER A 150 5.26 0.60 0.94
C SER A 150 6.59 1.37 0.82
N ARG A 151 7.11 1.87 1.94
CA ARG A 151 8.37 2.63 2.05
C ARG A 151 9.64 1.78 2.01
N LEU A 152 9.52 0.46 2.19
CA LEU A 152 10.70 -0.40 2.19
C LEU A 152 11.36 -0.39 0.82
N GLU A 153 12.63 -0.02 0.77
CA GLU A 153 13.49 -0.23 -0.38
C GLU A 153 14.44 -1.39 -0.08
N LEU A 154 14.33 -2.46 -0.87
CA LEU A 154 15.05 -3.70 -0.61
C LEU A 154 16.15 -3.90 -1.63
N SER A 155 17.33 -4.31 -1.17
CA SER A 155 18.46 -4.65 -2.02
C SER A 155 19.26 -5.81 -1.45
N SER A 156 20.11 -6.42 -2.28
CA SER A 156 21.04 -7.44 -1.84
C SER A 156 22.37 -7.28 -2.55
N ARG A 157 23.47 -7.51 -1.83
CA ARG A 157 24.84 -7.63 -2.36
C ARG A 157 25.31 -9.08 -2.45
N THR A 158 24.46 -10.03 -2.06
CA THR A 158 24.77 -11.46 -2.03
C THR A 158 24.09 -12.17 -3.21
N SER A 159 24.35 -13.47 -3.38
CA SER A 159 23.57 -14.32 -4.29
C SER A 159 22.14 -14.58 -3.78
N ILE A 160 21.89 -14.42 -2.48
CA ILE A 160 20.58 -14.55 -1.85
C ILE A 160 19.79 -13.28 -2.15
N LYS A 161 18.65 -13.41 -2.82
CA LYS A 161 17.80 -12.25 -3.18
C LYS A 161 17.02 -11.75 -1.96
N LEU A 162 16.71 -10.45 -1.92
CA LEU A 162 15.79 -9.86 -0.96
C LEU A 162 14.72 -9.08 -1.72
N PHE A 163 13.44 -9.39 -1.49
CA PHE A 163 12.30 -8.79 -2.22
C PHE A 163 11.06 -8.71 -1.33
N LYS A 164 10.04 -7.97 -1.79
CA LYS A 164 8.70 -7.83 -1.16
C LYS A 164 7.63 -8.04 -2.23
#